data_AF-A0A350D4W2-F1
#
_entry.id   AF-A0A350D4W2-F1
#
_cell.length_a   1.000
_cell.length_b   1.000
_cell.length_c   1.000
_cell.angle_alpha   90.00
_cell.angle_beta   90.00
_cell.angle_gamma   90.00
#
_symmetry.space_group_name_H-M   'P 1'
#
loop_
_entity.id
_entity.type
_entity.pdbx_description
1 polymer ?
#
loop_
_entity_poly.entity_id
_entity_poly.type
_entity_poly.pdbx_seq_one_letter_code
_entity_poly.pdbx_strand_id
1 'polypeptide(L)' 'KEQAENKAAMFFQAALATEKVHAGLYNRAKAAAQQGKDVELSDVYVCPVCGFTMEGEAPERCPVCGTPKDKFVKF' A
#
# COMPACT_ATOMS: atom_id res chain seq x y z
N LYS A 1 -16.80 -28.60 -0.57
CA LYS A 1 -15.34 -28.64 -0.33
C LYS A 1 -14.91 -27.23 0.01
N GLU A 2 -14.86 -26.89 1.29
CA GLU A 2 -14.33 -25.60 1.74
C GLU A 2 -12.82 -25.66 1.56
N GLN A 3 -12.27 -24.81 0.68
CA GLN A 3 -10.84 -24.80 0.42
C GLN A 3 -10.16 -24.20 1.65
N ALA A 4 -9.44 -25.02 2.43
CA ALA A 4 -8.68 -24.62 3.62
C ALA A 4 -7.42 -23.80 3.26
N GLU A 5 -7.57 -22.81 2.38
CA GLU A 5 -6.49 -22.01 1.79
C GLU A 5 -6.27 -20.74 2.61
N ASN A 6 -6.00 -20.91 3.91
CA ASN A 6 -5.80 -19.81 4.86
C ASN A 6 -4.74 -18.82 4.38
N LYS A 7 -3.71 -19.30 3.69
CA LYS A 7 -2.67 -18.44 3.10
C LYS A 7 -3.21 -17.59 1.96
N ALA A 8 -4.01 -18.14 1.06
CA ALA A 8 -4.60 -17.38 -0.04
C ALA A 8 -5.55 -16.29 0.51
N ALA A 9 -6.39 -16.65 1.48
CA ALA A 9 -7.28 -15.68 2.14
C ALA A 9 -6.49 -14.52 2.78
N MET A 10 -5.37 -14.81 3.46
CA MET A 10 -4.49 -13.79 4.01
C MET A 10 -3.94 -12.85 2.93
N PHE A 11 -3.47 -13.39 1.79
CA PHE A 11 -2.98 -12.57 0.68
C PHE A 11 -4.09 -11.72 0.05
N PHE A 12 -5.31 -12.23 -0.08
CA PHE A 12 -6.43 -11.43 -0.57
C PHE A 12 -6.79 -10.29 0.38
N GLN A 13 -6.75 -10.52 1.69
CA GLN A 13 -6.96 -9.46 2.68
C GLN A 13 -5.85 -8.40 2.62
N ALA A 14 -4.60 -8.83 2.48
CA ALA A 14 -3.44 -7.95 2.31
C ALA A 14 -3.55 -7.09 1.04
N ALA A 15 -3.89 -7.70 -0.09
CA ALA A 15 -4.11 -7.02 -1.35
C ALA A 15 -5.27 -6.01 -1.21
N LEU A 16 -6.41 -6.42 -0.67
CA LEU A 16 -7.56 -5.52 -0.47
C LEU A 16 -7.22 -4.30 0.40
N ALA A 17 -6.43 -4.48 1.47
CA ALA A 17 -5.97 -3.36 2.30
C ALA A 17 -5.10 -2.40 1.49
N THR A 18 -4.20 -2.94 0.66
CA THR A 18 -3.31 -2.18 -0.22
C THR A 18 -4.10 -1.42 -1.30
N GLU A 19 -5.06 -2.07 -1.96
CA GLU A 19 -5.84 -1.45 -3.03
C GLU A 19 -6.73 -0.30 -2.54
N LYS A 20 -7.16 -0.32 -1.27
CA LYS A 20 -7.85 0.82 -0.66
C LYS A 20 -6.95 2.05 -0.58
N VAL A 21 -5.66 1.86 -0.26
CA VAL A 21 -4.69 2.97 -0.26
C VAL A 21 -4.44 3.45 -1.68
N HIS A 22 -4.21 2.53 -2.63
CA HIS A 22 -4.03 2.88 -4.04
C HIS A 22 -5.19 3.72 -4.59
N ALA A 23 -6.43 3.32 -4.31
CA ALA A 23 -7.61 4.07 -4.73
C ALA A 23 -7.59 5.53 -4.20
N GLY A 24 -7.18 5.72 -2.94
CA GLY A 24 -7.02 7.05 -2.35
C GLY A 24 -5.94 7.88 -3.05
N LEU A 25 -4.76 7.30 -3.29
CA LEU A 25 -3.64 7.96 -3.98
C LEU A 25 -4.03 8.37 -5.40
N TYR A 26 -4.63 7.46 -6.17
CA TYR A 26 -5.04 7.74 -7.55
C TYR A 26 -6.15 8.77 -7.64
N ASN A 27 -7.09 8.79 -6.69
CA ASN A 27 -8.12 9.83 -6.66
C ASN A 27 -7.53 11.22 -6.43
N ARG A 28 -6.53 11.36 -5.54
CA ARG A 28 -5.80 12.62 -5.37
C ARG A 28 -5.01 13.00 -6.61
N ALA A 29 -4.30 12.05 -7.19
CA ALA A 29 -3.53 12.27 -8.42
C ALA A 29 -4.44 12.74 -9.58
N LYS A 30 -5.58 12.08 -9.76
CA LYS A 30 -6.59 12.47 -10.75
C LYS A 30 -7.12 13.88 -10.49
N ALA A 31 -7.46 14.23 -9.24
CA ALA A 31 -7.98 15.54 -8.90
C ALA A 31 -6.97 16.67 -9.16
N ALA A 32 -5.67 16.43 -8.92
CA ALA A 32 -4.60 17.37 -9.24
C ALA A 32 -4.42 17.50 -10.76
N ALA A 33 -4.35 16.37 -11.48
CA ALA A 33 -4.20 16.36 -12.93
C ALA A 33 -5.35 17.07 -13.66
N GLN A 34 -6.59 16.93 -13.17
CA GLN A 34 -7.75 17.65 -13.70
C GLN A 34 -7.63 19.19 -13.56
N GLN A 35 -6.83 19.67 -12.62
CA GLN A 35 -6.52 21.08 -12.43
C GLN A 35 -5.26 21.52 -13.18
N GLY A 36 -4.67 20.63 -13.99
CA GLY A 36 -3.40 20.88 -14.69
C GLY A 36 -2.19 20.97 -13.76
N LYS A 37 -2.28 20.39 -12.57
CA LYS A 37 -1.21 20.35 -11.57
C LYS A 37 -0.72 18.93 -11.38
N ASP A 38 0.53 18.81 -10.92
CA ASP A 38 1.01 17.54 -10.39
C ASP A 38 0.48 17.32 -8.97
N VAL A 39 0.46 16.06 -8.53
CA VAL A 39 0.04 15.69 -7.19
C VAL A 39 1.16 15.92 -6.20
N GLU A 40 0.87 16.63 -5.12
CA GLU A 40 1.80 16.73 -4.00
C GLU A 40 1.72 15.45 -3.17
N LEU A 41 2.81 14.68 -3.22
CA LEU A 41 3.03 13.48 -2.41
C LEU A 41 4.32 13.65 -1.60
N SER A 42 4.26 13.21 -0.35
CA SER A 42 5.42 12.95 0.49
C SER A 42 6.13 11.68 0.01
N ASP A 43 7.25 11.33 0.65
CA ASP A 43 7.92 10.05 0.44
C ASP A 43 6.92 8.88 0.43
N VAL A 44 7.01 8.02 -0.59
CA VAL A 44 6.15 6.84 -0.69
C VAL A 44 6.96 5.62 -0.31
N TYR A 45 6.46 4.83 0.62
CA TYR A 45 7.08 3.58 1.06
C TYR A 45 6.23 2.38 0.64
N VAL A 46 6.89 1.37 0.09
CA VAL A 46 6.27 0.12 -0.37
C VAL A 46 6.92 -1.07 0.31
N CYS A 47 6.11 -1.92 0.93
CA CYS A 47 6.57 -3.18 1.51
C CYS A 47 6.88 -4.19 0.39
N PRO A 48 8.12 -4.68 0.25
CA PRO A 48 8.50 -5.59 -0.85
C PRO A 48 7.92 -7.01 -0.70
N VAL A 49 7.33 -7.33 0.46
CA VAL A 49 6.79 -8.66 0.75
C VAL A 49 5.31 -8.77 0.39
N CYS A 50 4.51 -7.76 0.72
CA CYS A 50 3.05 -7.83 0.55
C CYS A 50 2.45 -6.66 -0.24
N GLY A 51 3.27 -5.72 -0.71
CA GLY A 51 2.82 -4.58 -1.51
C GLY A 51 2.16 -3.45 -0.73
N PHE A 52 2.09 -3.50 0.62
CA PHE A 52 1.52 -2.41 1.41
C PHE A 52 2.22 -1.08 1.09
N THR A 53 1.45 -0.14 0.55
CA THR A 53 1.89 1.17 0.10
C THR A 53 1.43 2.23 1.09
N MET A 54 2.29 3.21 1.40
CA MET A 54 1.92 4.34 2.23
C MET A 54 2.72 5.59 1.89
N GLU A 55 2.18 6.74 2.28
CA GLU A 55 2.84 8.04 2.21
C GLU A 55 3.35 8.44 3.60
N GLY A 56 4.47 9.16 3.65
CA GLY A 56 5.07 9.65 4.90
C GLY A 56 5.98 8.61 5.55
N GLU A 57 6.07 8.58 6.87
CA GLU A 57 7.04 7.73 7.56
C GLU A 57 6.55 6.28 7.74
N ALA A 58 7.31 5.30 7.24
CA ALA A 58 7.00 3.89 7.41
C ALA A 58 6.93 3.47 8.90
N PRO A 59 5.98 2.60 9.31
CA PRO A 59 5.90 2.07 10.67
C PRO A 59 7.04 1.07 10.93
N GLU A 60 7.37 0.88 12.20
CA GLU A 60 8.41 -0.11 12.63
C GLU A 60 8.18 -1.51 12.08
N ARG A 61 6.91 -1.90 11.89
CA ARG A 61 6.51 -3.13 11.23
C ARG A 61 5.36 -2.87 10.27
N CYS A 62 5.39 -3.56 9.13
CA CYS A 62 4.31 -3.57 8.17
C CYS A 62 3.02 -4.07 8.85
N PRO A 63 1.92 -3.29 8.82
CA PRO A 63 0.67 -3.64 9.49
C PRO A 63 -0.04 -4.84 8.84
N VAL A 64 0.40 -5.23 7.64
CA VAL A 64 -0.19 -6.32 6.86
C VAL A 64 0.57 -7.63 7.05
N CYS A 65 1.90 -7.63 6.97
CA CYS A 65 2.72 -8.85 7.00
C CYS A 65 3.81 -8.89 8.08
N GLY A 66 3.98 -7.83 8.87
CA GLY A 66 4.95 -7.77 9.97
C GLY A 66 6.41 -7.54 9.56
N THR A 67 6.69 -7.35 8.26
CA THR A 67 8.01 -6.99 7.72
C THR A 67 8.57 -5.74 8.42
N PRO A 68 9.84 -5.72 8.87
CA PRO A 68 10.41 -4.55 9.55
C PRO A 68 10.58 -3.34 8.63
N LYS A 69 10.60 -2.14 9.23
CA LYS A 69 10.68 -0.83 8.54
C LYS A 69 11.86 -0.69 7.58
N ASP A 70 13.03 -1.20 7.98
CA ASP A 70 14.28 -1.11 7.23
C ASP A 70 14.24 -1.81 5.86
N LYS A 71 13.24 -2.69 5.63
CA LYS A 71 13.02 -3.36 4.35
C LYS A 71 12.08 -2.63 3.41
N PHE A 72 11.43 -1.56 3.84
CA PHE A 72 10.55 -0.81 2.95
C PHE A 72 11.37 -0.11 1.85
N VAL A 73 10.84 -0.13 0.64
CA VAL A 73 11.42 0.59 -0.50
C VAL A 73 10.80 1.98 -0.53
N LYS A 74 11.65 3.01 -0.51
CA LYS A 74 11.25 4.42 -0.65
C LYS A 74 11.26 4.83 -2.12
N PHE A 75 10.24 5.58 -2.53
CA PHE A 75 10.09 6.24 -3.83
C PHE A 75 9.91 7.74 -3.64
#